data_AF-A0A4Q3A0D7-F1
#
_entry.id   AF-A0A4Q3A0D7-F1
#
_cell.length_a   1.000
_cell.length_b   1.000
_cell.length_c   1.000
_cell.angle_alpha   90.00
_cell.angle_beta   90.00
_cell.angle_gamma   90.00
#
_symmetry.space_group_name_H-M   'P 1'
#
loop_
_entity.id
_entity.type
_entity.pdbx_description
1 polymer ?
#
loop_
_entity_poly.entity_id
_entity_poly.type
_entity_poly.pdbx_seq_one_letter_code
_entity_poly.pdbx_strand_id
1 'polypeptide(L)'
;MTHRYNITGMTCGGCVAKVKSSILKLGDVLSADVKQDAPQATITMQKHIPLATLQDAISHGGKYTIAEADAAMSHHVAADDTTATGNSYYPIFLIFGYIAGITLIIQAVMPQFSFMMWMQHFMAGFFLVFSFFKLLNLSGFAEGYSTYDIIAKRIKGYGYIYPFIELGLGIALLTGFQPLLTNIITVVVMAVSTIGVTQSLLKKTPFQCACLGTIIKLPLSKVTLFEDVLMVVMGVIMIGLLA
;
A
#
# COMPACT_ATOMS: atom_id res chain seq x y z
N MET A 1 -24.27 13.88 6.92
CA MET A 1 -23.09 12.99 7.11
C MET A 1 -22.79 12.89 8.58
N THR A 2 -22.34 11.72 9.06
CA THR A 2 -22.09 11.46 10.48
C THR A 2 -20.64 11.02 10.67
N HIS A 3 -19.93 11.68 11.59
CA HIS A 3 -18.52 11.44 11.89
C HIS A 3 -18.31 11.14 13.36
N ARG A 4 -17.25 10.38 13.67
CA ARG A 4 -16.82 10.07 15.04
C ARG A 4 -15.50 10.75 15.33
N TYR A 5 -15.42 11.36 16.50
CA TYR A 5 -14.25 12.09 16.98
C TYR A 5 -13.88 11.64 18.39
N ASN A 6 -12.61 11.72 18.75
CA ASN A 6 -12.14 11.62 20.12
C ASN A 6 -11.97 13.03 20.71
N ILE A 7 -12.58 13.30 21.87
CA ILE A 7 -12.46 14.58 22.58
C ILE A 7 -11.79 14.36 23.93
N THR A 8 -10.60 14.92 24.13
CA THR A 8 -9.84 14.84 25.37
C THR A 8 -9.91 16.14 26.18
N GLY A 9 -9.67 16.06 27.49
CA GLY A 9 -9.72 17.21 28.41
C GLY A 9 -11.06 17.40 29.14
N MET A 10 -12.07 16.57 28.88
CA MET A 10 -13.33 16.57 29.63
C MET A 10 -13.20 15.75 30.92
N THR A 11 -13.44 16.37 32.08
CA THR A 11 -13.29 15.72 33.40
C THR A 11 -14.59 15.62 34.19
N CYS A 12 -15.68 16.21 33.71
CA CYS A 12 -17.00 16.13 34.35
C CYS A 12 -18.14 16.23 33.34
N GLY A 13 -19.36 15.85 33.75
CA GLY A 13 -20.57 15.98 32.91
C GLY A 13 -20.86 17.42 32.48
N GLY A 14 -20.41 18.41 33.24
CA GLY A 14 -20.47 19.82 32.84
C GLY A 14 -19.58 20.16 31.64
N CYS A 15 -18.41 19.53 31.51
CA CYS A 15 -17.55 19.68 30.32
C CYS A 15 -18.22 19.10 29.07
N VAL A 16 -18.88 17.94 29.21
CA VAL A 16 -19.63 17.30 28.12
C VAL A 16 -20.75 18.20 27.61
N ALA A 17 -21.55 18.76 28.52
CA ALA A 17 -22.63 19.69 28.17
C ALA A 17 -22.10 20.94 27.44
N LYS A 18 -20.97 21.48 27.90
CA LYS A 18 -20.33 22.66 27.30
C LYS A 18 -19.83 22.38 25.88
N VAL A 19 -19.09 21.29 25.69
CA VAL A 19 -18.59 20.83 24.38
C VAL A 19 -19.75 20.57 23.41
N LYS A 20 -20.79 19.84 23.85
CA LYS A 20 -21.99 19.58 23.05
C LYS A 20 -22.68 20.88 22.63
N SER A 21 -22.81 21.85 23.54
CA SER A 21 -23.43 23.14 23.24
C SER A 21 -22.63 23.97 22.23
N SER A 22 -21.29 23.96 22.32
CA SER A 22 -20.41 24.67 21.38
C SER A 22 -20.51 24.09 19.97
N ILE A 23 -20.56 22.77 19.85
CA ILE A 23 -20.68 22.09 18.55
C ILE A 23 -22.06 22.34 17.92
N LEU A 24 -23.14 22.30 18.70
CA LEU A 24 -24.51 22.55 18.21
C LEU A 24 -24.74 24.01 17.75
N LYS A 25 -23.93 24.96 18.20
CA LYS A 25 -23.99 26.36 17.73
C LYS A 25 -23.46 26.55 16.31
N LEU A 26 -22.74 25.57 15.77
CA LEU A 26 -22.34 25.57 14.38
C LEU A 26 -23.58 25.26 13.54
N GLY A 27 -24.05 26.22 12.74
CA GLY A 27 -25.33 26.14 12.03
C GLY A 27 -25.49 24.95 11.08
N ASP A 28 -24.38 24.31 10.70
CA ASP A 28 -24.35 23.13 9.84
C ASP A 28 -24.42 21.79 10.62
N VAL A 29 -24.53 21.81 11.95
CA VAL A 29 -24.64 20.61 12.80
C VAL A 29 -26.10 20.28 13.12
N LEU A 30 -26.53 19.07 12.77
CA LEU A 30 -27.88 18.55 13.02
C LEU A 30 -27.99 17.89 14.40
N SER A 31 -26.93 17.18 14.83
CA SER A 31 -26.89 16.58 16.17
C SER A 31 -25.45 16.34 16.63
N ALA A 32 -25.23 16.41 17.95
CA ALA A 32 -23.96 16.08 18.60
C ALA A 32 -24.23 15.23 19.84
N ASP A 33 -23.75 13.99 19.83
CA ASP A 33 -23.73 13.08 20.98
C ASP A 33 -22.30 12.99 21.51
N VAL A 34 -22.08 13.35 22.77
CA VAL A 34 -20.75 13.39 23.39
C VAL A 34 -20.80 12.54 24.66
N LYS A 35 -19.89 11.58 24.78
CA LYS A 35 -19.83 10.66 25.93
C LYS A 35 -18.63 10.98 26.83
N GLN A 36 -18.79 10.75 28.13
CA GLN A 36 -17.73 10.95 29.12
C GLN A 36 -16.88 9.69 29.31
N ASP A 37 -17.53 8.52 29.39
CA ASP A 37 -16.86 7.24 29.74
C ASP A 37 -16.03 6.64 28.60
N ALA A 38 -16.40 6.95 27.36
CA ALA A 38 -15.57 6.80 26.19
C ALA A 38 -15.42 8.21 25.62
N PRO A 39 -14.21 8.79 25.48
CA PRO A 39 -13.99 10.17 25.03
C PRO A 39 -14.32 10.32 23.55
N GLN A 40 -15.51 9.88 23.14
CA GLN A 40 -16.01 9.79 21.78
C GLN A 40 -17.19 10.75 21.62
N ALA A 41 -17.17 11.49 20.51
CA ALA A 41 -18.23 12.35 20.06
C ALA A 41 -18.72 11.89 18.68
N THR A 42 -20.02 11.71 18.53
CA THR A 42 -20.66 11.45 17.24
C THR A 42 -21.38 12.72 16.80
N ILE A 43 -20.93 13.31 15.69
CA ILE A 43 -21.45 14.57 15.17
C ILE A 43 -22.10 14.31 13.80
N THR A 44 -23.38 14.66 13.67
CA THR A 44 -24.11 14.64 12.41
C THR A 44 -24.25 16.06 11.88
N MET A 45 -23.80 16.27 10.65
CA MET A 45 -23.75 17.58 10.00
C MET A 45 -24.38 17.53 8.60
N GLN A 46 -24.94 18.66 8.17
CA GLN A 46 -25.56 18.81 6.86
C GLN A 46 -24.50 19.01 5.77
N LYS A 47 -23.45 19.78 6.07
CA LYS A 47 -22.26 19.99 5.24
C LYS A 47 -21.00 19.63 6.04
N HIS A 48 -19.95 19.20 5.36
CA HIS A 48 -18.67 18.90 6.01
C HIS A 48 -18.09 20.15 6.69
N ILE A 49 -17.80 20.03 7.99
CA ILE A 49 -17.12 21.05 8.79
C ILE A 49 -15.68 20.57 9.05
N PRO A 50 -14.66 21.35 8.69
CA PRO A 50 -13.27 20.98 8.95
C PRO A 50 -12.96 20.81 10.44
N LEU A 51 -12.06 19.86 10.76
CA LEU A 51 -11.63 19.60 12.15
C LEU A 51 -11.11 20.85 12.86
N ALA A 52 -10.40 21.74 12.14
CA ALA A 52 -9.91 23.00 12.69
C ALA A 52 -11.05 23.91 13.20
N THR A 53 -12.17 23.96 12.49
CA THR A 53 -13.35 24.74 12.90
C THR A 53 -14.05 24.11 14.10
N LEU A 54 -14.08 22.77 14.18
CA LEU A 54 -14.59 22.05 15.35
C LEU A 54 -13.70 22.28 16.58
N GLN A 55 -12.38 22.25 16.40
CA GLN A 55 -11.39 22.53 17.44
C GLN A 55 -11.55 23.96 17.96
N ASP A 56 -11.67 24.95 17.08
CA ASP A 56 -11.85 26.35 17.47
C ASP A 56 -13.14 26.55 18.29
N ALA A 57 -14.25 25.96 17.85
CA ALA A 57 -15.55 26.04 18.53
C ALA A 57 -15.51 25.51 19.99
N ILE A 58 -14.74 24.46 20.26
CA ILE A 58 -14.63 23.88 21.61
C ILE A 58 -13.53 24.54 22.46
N SER A 59 -12.51 25.15 21.84
CA SER A 59 -11.38 25.79 22.54
C SER A 59 -11.81 26.98 23.39
N HIS A 60 -12.90 27.66 23.01
CA HIS A 60 -13.50 28.74 23.79
C HIS A 60 -14.11 28.25 25.12
N GLY A 61 -14.35 26.95 25.27
CA GLY A 61 -14.97 26.34 26.43
C GLY A 61 -14.00 25.84 27.50
N GLY A 62 -12.71 25.67 27.18
CA GLY A 62 -11.69 25.07 28.02
C GLY A 62 -10.55 24.45 27.20
N LYS A 63 -9.59 23.80 27.88
CA LYS A 63 -8.47 23.08 27.23
C LYS A 63 -8.94 21.72 26.70
N TYR A 64 -9.76 21.73 25.64
CA TYR A 64 -10.27 20.52 24.99
C TYR A 64 -9.56 20.29 23.65
N THR A 65 -9.31 19.03 23.31
CA THR A 65 -8.72 18.65 22.02
C THR A 65 -9.64 17.68 21.31
N ILE A 66 -9.97 17.95 20.04
CA ILE A 66 -10.75 17.05 19.18
C ILE A 66 -9.85 16.44 18.10
N ALA A 67 -9.92 15.12 17.96
CA ALA A 67 -9.26 14.35 16.91
C ALA A 67 -10.29 13.43 16.24
N GLU A 68 -10.05 12.99 15.01
CA GLU A 68 -10.91 11.99 14.38
C GLU A 68 -10.75 10.63 15.11
N ALA A 69 -11.85 9.93 15.37
CA ALA A 69 -11.79 8.68 16.13
C ALA A 69 -11.01 7.58 15.39
N ASP A 70 -10.95 7.67 14.06
CA ASP A 70 -10.17 6.79 13.19
C ASP A 70 -8.67 7.16 13.14
N ALA A 71 -8.25 8.24 13.82
CA ALA A 71 -6.84 8.61 13.98
C ALA A 71 -6.13 7.84 15.12
N ALA A 72 -6.85 6.98 15.87
CA ALA A 72 -6.27 6.22 16.99
C ALA A 72 -5.38 5.03 16.57
N MET A 73 -4.98 4.92 15.30
CA MET A 73 -3.91 4.04 14.83
C MET A 73 -2.92 4.72 13.86
N SER A 74 -2.79 6.05 13.88
CA SER A 74 -1.64 6.71 13.26
C SER A 74 -0.46 6.67 14.24
N HIS A 75 0.45 5.71 14.05
CA HIS A 75 1.79 5.80 14.62
C HIS A 75 2.40 7.15 14.20
N HIS A 76 2.56 8.04 15.17
CA HIS A 76 3.41 9.22 15.06
C HIS A 76 4.84 8.76 14.74
N VAL A 77 5.25 8.85 13.48
CA VAL A 77 6.62 9.27 13.18
C VAL A 77 6.51 10.77 12.89
N ALA A 78 7.25 11.56 13.67
CA ALA A 78 7.30 13.01 13.54
C ALA A 78 7.50 13.40 12.07
N ALA A 79 6.53 14.11 11.49
CA ALA A 79 6.74 14.87 10.28
C ALA A 79 7.58 16.09 10.67
N ASP A 80 8.88 16.01 10.41
CA ASP A 80 9.65 17.22 10.18
C ASP A 80 9.32 17.68 8.76
N ASP A 81 8.71 18.86 8.71
CA ASP A 81 8.21 19.52 7.52
C ASP A 81 9.40 20.26 6.88
N THR A 82 10.33 19.52 6.28
CA THR A 82 11.38 20.08 5.44
C THR A 82 11.53 19.30 4.14
N THR A 83 10.96 19.86 3.07
CA THR A 83 11.33 19.57 1.66
C THR A 83 11.23 18.11 1.21
N ALA A 84 10.02 17.57 1.08
CA ALA A 84 9.80 16.31 0.35
C ALA A 84 9.90 16.50 -1.18
N THR A 85 11.06 16.94 -1.67
CA THR A 85 11.59 16.58 -3.00
C THR A 85 12.54 15.39 -2.86
N GLY A 86 12.12 14.38 -2.10
CA GLY A 86 12.83 13.11 -1.94
C GLY A 86 12.20 12.05 -2.83
N ASN A 87 12.98 11.47 -3.75
CA ASN A 87 12.57 10.47 -4.73
C ASN A 87 11.55 9.45 -4.18
N SER A 88 10.31 9.49 -4.70
CA SER A 88 9.21 8.55 -4.41
C SER A 88 9.52 7.06 -4.72
N TYR A 89 10.73 6.78 -5.22
CA TYR A 89 11.21 5.46 -5.62
C TYR A 89 12.20 4.84 -4.62
N TYR A 90 12.62 5.59 -3.58
CA TYR A 90 13.65 5.15 -2.64
C TYR A 90 13.41 3.75 -2.04
N PRO A 91 12.19 3.40 -1.55
CA PRO A 91 11.94 2.08 -1.00
C PRO A 91 12.16 0.94 -2.00
N ILE A 92 11.82 1.14 -3.28
CA ILE A 92 11.97 0.12 -4.31
C ILE A 92 13.44 -0.12 -4.65
N PHE A 93 14.23 0.96 -4.81
CA PHE A 93 15.67 0.84 -5.03
C PHE A 93 16.38 0.19 -3.84
N LEU A 94 15.91 0.47 -2.62
CA LEU A 94 16.41 -0.20 -1.42
C LEU A 94 16.12 -1.71 -1.48
N ILE A 95 14.88 -2.11 -1.79
CA ILE A 95 14.52 -3.53 -1.96
C ILE A 95 15.39 -4.19 -3.03
N PHE A 96 15.53 -3.57 -4.20
CA PHE A 96 16.38 -4.06 -5.28
C PHE A 96 17.82 -4.25 -4.81
N GLY A 97 18.38 -3.24 -4.14
CA GLY A 97 19.76 -3.27 -3.64
C GLY A 97 19.98 -4.37 -2.60
N TYR A 98 19.04 -4.56 -1.68
CA TYR A 98 19.12 -5.63 -0.68
C TYR A 98 19.03 -7.01 -1.32
N ILE A 99 18.09 -7.24 -2.25
CA ILE A 99 17.94 -8.54 -2.92
C ILE A 99 19.18 -8.84 -3.78
N ALA A 100 19.64 -7.87 -4.58
CA ALA A 100 20.84 -8.01 -5.40
C ALA A 100 22.08 -8.27 -4.54
N GLY A 101 22.27 -7.51 -3.46
CA GLY A 101 23.40 -7.66 -2.54
C GLY A 101 23.41 -9.01 -1.84
N ILE A 102 22.30 -9.42 -1.25
CA ILE A 102 22.20 -10.71 -0.53
C ILE A 102 22.45 -11.87 -1.49
N THR A 103 21.82 -11.88 -2.66
CA THR A 103 21.99 -12.97 -3.64
C THR A 103 23.41 -13.00 -4.21
N LEU A 104 24.03 -11.84 -4.42
CA LEU A 104 25.43 -11.76 -4.87
C LEU A 104 26.38 -12.30 -3.80
N ILE A 105 26.18 -11.95 -2.53
CA ILE A 105 26.98 -12.46 -1.40
C ILE A 105 26.84 -13.98 -1.30
N ILE A 106 25.61 -14.50 -1.39
CA ILE A 106 25.36 -15.95 -1.40
C ILE A 106 26.18 -16.62 -2.52
N GLN A 107 26.14 -16.07 -3.74
CA GLN A 107 26.88 -16.65 -4.86
C GLN A 107 28.41 -16.50 -4.73
N ALA A 108 28.88 -15.42 -4.09
CA ALA A 108 30.30 -15.15 -3.88
C ALA A 108 30.94 -16.06 -2.82
N VAL A 109 30.15 -16.60 -1.88
CA VAL A 109 30.64 -17.57 -0.88
C VAL A 109 30.64 -19.01 -1.43
N MET A 110 29.93 -19.27 -2.54
CA MET A 110 29.95 -20.57 -3.21
C MET A 110 31.28 -20.80 -3.95
N PRO A 111 31.78 -22.05 -4.06
CA PRO A 111 33.06 -22.35 -4.72
C PRO A 111 33.17 -21.90 -6.18
N GLN A 112 32.02 -21.78 -6.84
CA GLN A 112 31.91 -21.37 -8.23
C GLN A 112 30.78 -20.36 -8.39
N PHE A 113 31.09 -19.26 -9.08
CA PHE A 113 30.10 -18.23 -9.35
C PHE A 113 29.26 -18.66 -10.57
N SER A 114 27.98 -18.94 -10.34
CA SER A 114 27.01 -19.22 -11.41
C SER A 114 26.08 -18.03 -11.58
N PHE A 115 26.20 -17.33 -12.71
CA PHE A 115 25.29 -16.24 -13.08
C PHE A 115 23.84 -16.69 -13.19
N MET A 116 23.61 -17.92 -13.65
CA MET A 116 22.27 -18.48 -13.77
C MET A 116 21.62 -18.69 -12.40
N MET A 117 22.36 -19.24 -11.45
CA MET A 117 21.88 -19.46 -10.08
C MET A 117 21.66 -18.14 -9.35
N TRP A 118 22.56 -17.18 -9.53
CA TRP A 118 22.39 -15.82 -9.01
C TRP A 118 21.12 -15.15 -9.55
N MET A 119 20.90 -15.21 -10.87
CA MET A 119 19.71 -14.66 -11.51
C MET A 119 18.42 -15.34 -11.01
N GLN A 120 18.43 -16.67 -10.87
CA GLN A 120 17.31 -17.43 -10.31
C GLN A 120 16.97 -17.01 -8.87
N HIS A 121 17.98 -16.88 -8.01
CA HIS A 121 17.79 -16.42 -6.64
C HIS A 121 17.34 -14.96 -6.56
N PHE A 122 17.84 -14.11 -7.46
CA PHE A 122 17.40 -12.72 -7.58
C PHE A 122 15.91 -12.63 -7.94
N MET A 123 15.47 -13.35 -8.98
CA MET A 123 14.07 -13.42 -9.39
C MET A 123 13.18 -13.97 -8.26
N ALA A 124 13.64 -15.04 -7.59
CA ALA A 124 12.92 -15.61 -6.46
C ALA A 124 12.75 -14.60 -5.32
N GLY A 125 13.82 -13.90 -4.94
CA GLY A 125 13.79 -12.87 -3.91
C GLY A 125 12.81 -11.75 -4.24
N PHE A 126 12.77 -11.31 -5.50
CA PHE A 126 11.79 -10.32 -5.97
C PHE A 126 10.36 -10.81 -5.80
N PHE A 127 10.02 -11.98 -6.34
CA PHE A 127 8.66 -12.51 -6.22
C PHE A 127 8.21 -12.68 -4.76
N LEU A 128 9.09 -13.19 -3.89
CA LEU A 128 8.77 -13.38 -2.47
C LEU A 128 8.51 -12.05 -1.76
N VAL A 129 9.35 -11.04 -2.00
CA VAL A 129 9.22 -9.73 -1.35
C VAL A 129 8.02 -8.93 -1.89
N PHE A 130 7.81 -8.91 -3.21
CA PHE A 130 6.66 -8.20 -3.79
C PHE A 130 5.34 -8.88 -3.48
N SER A 131 5.31 -10.22 -3.46
CA SER A 131 4.16 -10.97 -2.96
C SER A 131 3.85 -10.60 -1.51
N PHE A 132 4.87 -10.54 -0.65
CA PHE A 132 4.69 -10.16 0.75
C PHE A 132 4.03 -8.78 0.88
N PHE A 133 4.51 -7.76 0.16
CA PHE A 133 3.89 -6.43 0.20
C PHE A 133 2.44 -6.43 -0.31
N LYS A 134 2.12 -7.24 -1.31
CA LYS A 134 0.74 -7.40 -1.81
C LYS A 134 -0.16 -8.09 -0.79
N LEU A 135 0.36 -9.07 -0.05
CA LEU A 135 -0.37 -9.78 1.00
C LEU A 135 -0.62 -8.92 2.25
N LEU A 136 0.22 -7.92 2.55
CA LEU A 136 0.00 -7.00 3.69
C LEU A 136 -1.34 -6.26 3.60
N ASN A 137 -1.80 -5.95 2.40
CA ASN A 137 -3.13 -5.42 2.16
C ASN A 137 -3.71 -6.02 0.87
N LEU A 138 -4.08 -7.30 0.98
CA LEU A 138 -4.58 -8.09 -0.14
C LEU A 138 -5.83 -7.47 -0.79
N SER A 139 -6.77 -6.94 -0.01
CA SER A 139 -7.99 -6.33 -0.55
C SER A 139 -7.70 -5.04 -1.30
N GLY A 140 -6.88 -4.14 -0.74
CA GLY A 140 -6.47 -2.91 -1.41
C GLY A 140 -5.64 -3.18 -2.66
N PHE A 141 -4.77 -4.19 -2.61
CA PHE A 141 -4.05 -4.66 -3.81
C PHE A 141 -5.02 -5.18 -4.87
N ALA A 142 -5.94 -6.09 -4.54
CA ALA A 142 -6.84 -6.70 -5.51
C ALA A 142 -7.75 -5.65 -6.18
N GLU A 143 -8.25 -4.68 -5.40
CA GLU A 143 -9.04 -3.56 -5.92
C GLU A 143 -8.23 -2.70 -6.88
N GLY A 144 -7.03 -2.27 -6.48
CA GLY A 144 -6.13 -1.47 -7.33
C GLY A 144 -5.67 -2.22 -8.58
N TYR A 145 -5.26 -3.48 -8.44
CA TYR A 145 -4.79 -4.34 -9.53
C TYR A 145 -5.87 -4.55 -10.60
N SER A 146 -7.14 -4.70 -10.18
CA SER A 146 -8.28 -4.86 -11.10
C SER A 146 -8.56 -3.64 -12.00
N THR A 147 -8.00 -2.47 -11.68
CA THR A 147 -8.19 -1.26 -12.49
C THR A 147 -7.36 -1.26 -13.78
N TYR A 148 -6.19 -1.92 -13.79
CA TYR A 148 -5.24 -1.88 -14.91
C TYR A 148 -4.88 -3.24 -15.50
N ASP A 149 -4.89 -4.33 -14.71
CA ASP A 149 -4.54 -5.65 -15.23
C ASP A 149 -5.63 -6.23 -16.15
N ILE A 150 -5.22 -6.89 -17.23
CA ILE A 150 -6.12 -7.38 -18.28
C ILE A 150 -7.03 -8.49 -17.76
N ILE A 151 -6.47 -9.40 -16.95
CA ILE A 151 -7.20 -10.56 -16.42
C ILE A 151 -8.05 -10.11 -15.22
N ALA A 152 -7.47 -9.36 -14.28
CA ALA A 152 -8.17 -8.90 -13.09
C ALA A 152 -9.34 -7.95 -13.40
N LYS A 153 -9.25 -7.19 -14.50
CA LYS A 153 -10.36 -6.36 -14.98
C LYS A 153 -11.56 -7.19 -15.44
N ARG A 154 -11.33 -8.38 -16.00
CA ARG A 154 -12.40 -9.30 -16.42
C ARG A 154 -12.87 -10.21 -15.28
N ILE A 155 -11.95 -10.65 -14.42
CA ILE A 155 -12.20 -11.57 -13.31
C ILE A 155 -11.63 -10.94 -12.03
N LYS A 156 -12.44 -10.20 -11.28
CA LYS A 156 -11.99 -9.52 -10.05
C LYS A 156 -11.34 -10.45 -9.02
N GLY A 157 -11.78 -11.72 -8.98
CA GLY A 157 -11.19 -12.76 -8.13
C GLY A 157 -9.71 -13.05 -8.44
N TYR A 158 -9.25 -12.81 -9.67
CA TYR A 158 -7.86 -13.02 -10.05
C TYR A 158 -6.90 -12.12 -9.25
N GLY A 159 -7.31 -10.89 -8.91
CA GLY A 159 -6.50 -9.99 -8.08
C GLY A 159 -6.22 -10.53 -6.67
N TYR A 160 -7.08 -11.37 -6.11
CA TYR A 160 -6.85 -12.04 -4.83
C TYR A 160 -5.93 -13.25 -4.94
N ILE A 161 -5.89 -13.89 -6.10
CA ILE A 161 -5.08 -15.10 -6.34
C ILE A 161 -3.66 -14.71 -6.76
N TYR A 162 -3.50 -13.60 -7.48
CA TYR A 162 -2.24 -13.17 -8.07
C TYR A 162 -1.06 -13.10 -7.08
N PRO A 163 -1.19 -12.55 -5.85
CA PRO A 163 -0.08 -12.56 -4.89
C PRO A 163 0.38 -13.98 -4.52
N PHE A 164 -0.54 -14.94 -4.46
CA PHE A 164 -0.19 -16.34 -4.21
C PHE A 164 0.49 -17.01 -5.41
N ILE A 165 0.18 -16.58 -6.64
CA ILE A 165 0.92 -17.01 -7.84
C ILE A 165 2.36 -16.55 -7.74
N GLU A 166 2.60 -15.28 -7.38
CA GLU A 166 3.94 -14.75 -7.19
C GLU A 166 4.68 -15.45 -6.05
N LEU A 167 4.03 -15.67 -4.91
CA LEU A 167 4.61 -16.46 -3.81
C LEU A 167 5.04 -17.85 -4.30
N GLY A 168 4.16 -18.54 -5.02
CA GLY A 168 4.42 -19.87 -5.57
C GLY A 168 5.59 -19.88 -6.54
N LEU A 169 5.65 -18.91 -7.46
CA LEU A 169 6.76 -18.74 -8.40
C LEU A 169 8.08 -18.44 -7.68
N GLY A 170 8.05 -17.57 -6.67
CA GLY A 170 9.22 -17.27 -5.85
C GLY A 170 9.78 -18.51 -5.15
N ILE A 171 8.92 -19.34 -4.56
CA ILE A 171 9.32 -20.60 -3.92
C ILE A 171 9.82 -21.62 -4.96
N ALA A 172 9.14 -21.77 -6.10
CA ALA A 172 9.54 -22.70 -7.15
C ALA A 172 10.90 -22.33 -7.76
N LEU A 173 11.13 -21.04 -8.01
CA LEU A 173 12.43 -20.52 -8.46
C LEU A 173 13.50 -20.74 -7.37
N LEU A 174 13.20 -20.48 -6.10
CA LEU A 174 14.20 -20.65 -5.03
C LEU A 174 14.60 -22.12 -4.83
N THR A 175 13.64 -23.04 -4.91
CA THR A 175 13.87 -24.48 -4.73
C THR A 175 14.39 -25.18 -5.99
N GLY A 176 14.35 -24.51 -7.14
CA GLY A 176 14.68 -25.12 -8.44
C GLY A 176 13.65 -26.18 -8.87
N PHE A 177 12.40 -26.06 -8.42
CA PHE A 177 11.33 -26.96 -8.82
C PHE A 177 11.04 -26.81 -10.32
N GLN A 178 11.35 -27.86 -11.09
CA GLN A 178 11.12 -27.96 -12.53
C GLN A 178 11.46 -26.66 -13.30
N PRO A 179 12.75 -26.28 -13.42
CA PRO A 179 13.17 -24.93 -13.81
C PRO A 179 12.61 -24.46 -15.16
N LEU A 180 12.55 -25.34 -16.16
CA LEU A 180 12.00 -25.01 -17.47
C LEU A 180 10.53 -24.59 -17.38
N LEU A 181 9.71 -25.38 -16.68
CA LEU A 181 8.28 -25.11 -16.53
C LEU A 181 8.05 -23.83 -15.71
N THR A 182 8.77 -23.68 -14.59
CA THR A 182 8.67 -22.50 -13.72
C THR A 182 9.05 -21.22 -14.46
N ASN A 183 10.12 -21.24 -15.27
CA ASN A 183 10.50 -20.08 -16.07
C ASN A 183 9.49 -19.77 -17.19
N ILE A 184 8.91 -20.79 -17.84
CA ILE A 184 7.85 -20.58 -18.84
C ILE A 184 6.63 -19.90 -18.20
N ILE A 185 6.16 -20.42 -17.06
CA ILE A 185 5.02 -19.83 -16.34
C ILE A 185 5.35 -18.40 -15.91
N THR A 186 6.56 -18.17 -15.38
CA THR A 186 7.04 -16.84 -14.99
C THR A 186 6.97 -15.87 -16.17
N VAL A 187 7.54 -16.22 -17.32
CA VAL A 187 7.53 -15.37 -18.52
C VAL A 187 6.10 -15.07 -18.96
N VAL A 188 5.20 -16.05 -18.96
CA VAL A 188 3.80 -15.87 -19.35
C VAL A 188 3.08 -14.90 -18.40
N VAL A 189 3.18 -15.12 -17.09
CA VAL A 189 2.53 -14.29 -16.07
C VAL A 189 3.04 -12.85 -16.15
N MET A 190 4.37 -12.67 -16.20
CA MET A 190 4.99 -11.34 -16.24
C MET A 190 4.73 -10.62 -17.56
N ALA A 191 4.66 -11.33 -18.69
CA ALA A 191 4.31 -10.72 -19.97
C ALA A 191 2.86 -10.21 -19.96
N VAL A 192 1.92 -10.97 -19.40
CA VAL A 192 0.52 -10.52 -19.27
C VAL A 192 0.43 -9.26 -18.40
N SER A 193 1.10 -9.25 -17.24
CA SER A 193 1.18 -8.07 -16.36
C SER A 193 1.79 -6.86 -17.09
N THR A 194 2.90 -7.06 -17.78
CA THR A 194 3.58 -6.03 -18.59
C THR A 194 2.63 -5.38 -19.59
N ILE A 195 1.85 -6.18 -20.32
CA ILE A 195 0.89 -5.67 -21.30
C ILE A 195 -0.20 -4.84 -20.59
N GLY A 196 -0.72 -5.31 -19.45
CA GLY A 196 -1.71 -4.57 -18.66
C GLY A 196 -1.21 -3.21 -18.17
N VAL A 197 -0.01 -3.20 -17.58
CA VAL A 197 0.64 -1.96 -17.10
C VAL A 197 0.93 -1.00 -18.26
N THR A 198 1.44 -1.51 -19.39
CA THR A 198 1.72 -0.71 -20.59
C THR A 198 0.45 -0.08 -21.15
N GLN A 199 -0.64 -0.85 -21.26
CA GLN A 199 -1.93 -0.33 -21.74
C GLN A 199 -2.49 0.75 -20.82
N SER A 200 -2.34 0.60 -19.50
CA SER A 200 -2.78 1.58 -18.51
C SER A 200 -1.99 2.89 -18.60
N LEU A 201 -0.66 2.79 -18.73
CA LEU A 201 0.23 3.94 -18.96
C LEU A 201 -0.16 4.74 -20.21
N LEU A 202 -0.47 4.04 -21.31
CA LEU A 202 -0.85 4.67 -22.57
C LEU A 202 -2.22 5.37 -22.49
N LYS A 203 -3.17 4.82 -21.73
CA LYS A 203 -4.53 5.36 -21.62
C LYS A 203 -4.66 6.55 -20.67
N LYS A 204 -3.61 6.94 -19.95
CA LYS A 204 -3.61 8.02 -18.94
C LYS A 204 -4.82 7.97 -18.01
N THR A 205 -5.31 6.76 -17.71
CA THR A 205 -6.49 6.59 -16.87
C THR A 205 -6.16 7.07 -15.46
N PRO A 206 -6.92 8.02 -14.89
CA PRO A 206 -6.66 8.49 -13.54
C PRO A 206 -6.84 7.32 -12.58
N PHE A 207 -5.80 7.00 -11.81
CA PHE A 207 -5.88 6.03 -10.73
C PHE A 207 -6.96 6.51 -9.74
N GLN A 208 -8.09 5.81 -9.69
CA GLN A 208 -9.07 6.04 -8.64
C GLN A 208 -8.51 5.43 -7.37
N CYS A 209 -8.09 6.29 -6.44
CA CYS A 209 -7.63 5.91 -5.12
C CYS A 209 -8.66 5.02 -4.44
N ALA A 210 -8.30 3.76 -4.23
CA ALA A 210 -8.99 2.88 -3.32
C ALA A 210 -7.96 2.23 -2.39
N CYS A 211 -8.03 2.66 -1.12
CA CYS A 211 -7.83 1.77 0.03
C CYS A 211 -6.45 1.10 0.23
N LEU A 212 -5.35 1.83 0.07
CA LEU A 212 -4.12 1.47 0.78
C LEU A 212 -3.68 2.64 1.67
N GLY A 213 -3.75 2.43 2.98
CA GLY A 213 -3.17 3.30 3.99
C GLY A 213 -1.72 3.63 3.61
N THR A 214 -1.54 4.86 3.14
CA THR A 214 -0.56 5.84 3.63
C THR A 214 0.76 5.33 4.24
N ILE A 215 1.46 4.42 3.59
CA ILE A 215 2.90 4.22 3.88
C ILE A 215 3.73 4.28 2.61
N ILE A 216 3.22 3.89 1.43
CA ILE A 216 3.99 3.98 0.19
C ILE A 216 3.11 4.40 -1.00
N LYS A 217 3.09 5.71 -1.32
CA LYS A 217 2.57 6.22 -2.60
C LYS A 217 3.61 5.98 -3.68
N LEU A 218 3.75 4.74 -4.14
CA LEU A 218 4.63 4.47 -5.28
C LEU A 218 3.93 4.93 -6.56
N PRO A 219 4.56 5.74 -7.43
CA PRO A 219 4.14 5.88 -8.82
C PRO A 219 4.50 4.57 -9.54
N LEU A 220 3.75 3.52 -9.21
CA LEU A 220 4.03 2.12 -9.51
C LEU A 220 4.20 1.91 -11.02
N SER A 221 3.44 2.63 -11.83
CA SER A 221 3.25 2.25 -13.22
C SER A 221 4.53 2.24 -14.07
N LYS A 222 5.52 3.12 -13.83
CA LYS A 222 6.80 3.10 -14.60
C LYS A 222 7.82 2.10 -14.05
N VAL A 223 7.87 1.94 -12.73
CA VAL A 223 8.86 1.06 -12.09
C VAL A 223 8.41 -0.39 -12.14
N THR A 224 7.13 -0.66 -11.94
CA THR A 224 6.55 -1.99 -12.17
C THR A 224 6.71 -2.43 -13.63
N LEU A 225 6.60 -1.51 -14.60
CA LEU A 225 6.91 -1.85 -15.99
C LEU A 225 8.37 -2.29 -16.17
N PHE A 226 9.31 -1.56 -15.55
CA PHE A 226 10.72 -1.92 -15.61
C PHE A 226 11.00 -3.28 -14.94
N GLU A 227 10.40 -3.51 -13.76
CA GLU A 227 10.48 -4.77 -13.03
C GLU A 227 9.93 -5.94 -13.85
N ASP A 228 8.72 -5.83 -14.38
CA ASP A 228 8.07 -6.90 -15.13
C ASP A 228 8.89 -7.26 -16.39
N VAL A 229 9.37 -6.25 -17.12
CA VAL A 229 10.21 -6.46 -18.30
C VAL A 229 11.53 -7.11 -17.92
N LEU A 230 12.17 -6.68 -16.82
CA LEU A 230 13.39 -7.30 -16.33
C LEU A 230 13.19 -8.79 -16.04
N MET A 231 12.09 -9.15 -15.36
CA MET A 231 11.75 -10.54 -15.05
C MET A 231 11.49 -11.37 -16.29
N VAL A 232 10.81 -10.81 -17.30
CA VAL A 232 10.60 -11.49 -18.60
C VAL A 232 11.93 -11.76 -19.29
N VAL A 233 12.82 -10.77 -19.36
CA VAL A 233 14.14 -10.91 -20.00
C VAL A 233 14.97 -11.99 -19.30
N MET A 234 15.04 -11.95 -17.97
CA MET A 234 15.76 -12.95 -17.18
C MET A 234 15.17 -14.36 -17.40
N GLY A 235 13.84 -14.50 -17.35
CA GLY A 235 13.16 -15.77 -17.57
C GLY A 235 13.42 -16.35 -18.97
N VAL A 236 13.41 -15.52 -20.02
CA VAL A 236 13.72 -15.94 -21.40
C VAL A 236 15.17 -16.40 -21.52
N ILE A 237 16.12 -15.67 -20.92
CA ILE A 237 17.53 -16.07 -20.89
C ILE A 237 17.68 -17.43 -20.20
N MET A 238 17.03 -17.63 -19.06
CA MET A 238 17.06 -18.91 -18.35
C MET A 238 16.49 -20.06 -19.18
N ILE A 239 15.35 -19.86 -19.86
CA ILE A 239 14.78 -20.86 -20.75
C ILE A 239 15.77 -21.23 -21.86
N GLY A 240 16.37 -20.23 -22.51
CA GLY A 240 17.31 -20.45 -23.61
C GLY A 240 18.61 -21.16 -23.20
N LEU A 241 19.00 -21.08 -21.92
CA LEU A 241 20.17 -21.77 -21.39
C LEU A 241 19.82 -23.16 -20.81
N LEU A 242 18.54 -23.45 -20.56
CA LEU A 242 18.04 -24.73 -20.05
C LEU A 242 17.56 -25.68 -21.17
N ALA A 243 17.27 -25.15 -22.36
CA ALA A 243 16.86 -25.88 -23.55
C ALA A 243 18.07 -26.33 -24.37
#